data_AF-A0A963VN09-F1
#
_entry.id   AF-A0A963VN09-F1
#
_cell.length_a   1.000
_cell.length_b   1.000
_cell.length_c   1.000
_cell.angle_alpha   90.00
_cell.angle_beta   90.00
_cell.angle_gamma   90.00
#
_symmetry.space_group_name_H-M   'P 1'
#
loop_
_entity.id
_entity.type
_entity.pdbx_description
1 polymer ?
#
loop_
_entity_poly.entity_id
_entity_poly.type
_entity_poly.pdbx_seq_one_letter_code
_entity_poly.pdbx_strand_id
1 'polypeptide(L)'
;MSDTSKPPVPQLPRHRFVFLTLPNYTMLALASAIDALRMANRVSKRDLYEWTLATLDGEPVPASNGLSMSPTVALDQAGPANIVFVVGGVQVEKATTAPLLAALRRLAQRHVSLGSLCTGGYALAKAGLLDKYRAVIHWENMTALREEFPRVIFSDQLFAIDRDRYTCTGGIA
;
A
#
# COMPACT_ATOMS: atom_id res chain seq x y z
N MET A 1 21.31 46.78 8.08
CA MET A 1 21.05 45.56 7.27
C MET A 1 20.07 44.73 8.06
N SER A 2 18.78 44.82 7.73
CA SER A 2 17.70 44.15 8.47
C SER A 2 17.63 42.69 8.05
N ASP A 3 17.91 41.79 8.98
CA ASP A 3 17.69 40.35 8.89
C ASP A 3 16.18 40.06 8.78
N THR A 4 15.71 39.85 7.54
CA THR A 4 14.34 39.40 7.28
C THR A 4 14.32 37.88 7.25
N SER A 5 14.48 37.25 8.42
CA SER A 5 14.16 35.83 8.56
C SER A 5 12.65 35.66 8.37
N LYS A 6 12.29 35.07 7.23
CA LYS A 6 10.90 34.76 6.88
C LYS A 6 10.31 33.89 8.01
N PRO A 7 9.11 34.19 8.54
CA PRO A 7 8.54 33.40 9.62
C PRO A 7 8.45 31.93 9.20
N PRO A 8 8.70 30.97 10.11
CA PRO A 8 8.64 29.55 9.79
C PRO A 8 7.23 29.22 9.27
N VAL A 9 7.16 28.69 8.06
CA VAL A 9 5.90 28.22 7.47
C VAL A 9 5.36 27.11 8.38
N PRO A 10 4.10 27.17 8.84
CA PRO A 10 3.51 26.11 9.64
C PRO A 10 3.69 24.76 8.96
N GLN A 11 4.38 23.82 9.63
CA GLN A 11 4.52 22.46 9.12
C GLN A 11 3.16 21.77 9.26
N LEU A 12 2.44 21.63 8.16
CA LEU A 12 1.28 20.74 8.10
C LEU A 12 1.74 19.31 8.46
N PRO A 13 0.91 18.52 9.16
CA PRO A 13 1.26 17.15 9.49
C PRO A 13 1.56 16.37 8.20
N ARG A 14 2.69 15.65 8.20
CA ARG A 14 3.10 14.79 7.08
C ARG A 14 2.15 13.60 6.99
N HIS A 15 1.77 13.22 5.77
CA HIS A 15 1.03 11.98 5.57
C HIS A 15 1.99 10.79 5.53
N ARG A 16 1.80 9.86 6.46
CA ARG A 16 2.59 8.65 6.67
C ARG A 16 2.04 7.46 5.90
N PHE A 17 2.83 6.95 4.98
CA PHE A 17 2.53 5.78 4.16
C PHE A 17 3.38 4.60 4.65
N VAL A 18 2.75 3.44 4.85
CA VAL A 18 3.48 2.19 5.06
C VAL A 18 3.24 1.30 3.85
N PHE A 19 4.31 0.83 3.23
CA PHE A 19 4.24 -0.16 2.15
C PHE A 19 4.57 -1.53 2.76
N LEU A 20 3.54 -2.34 2.98
CA LEU A 20 3.65 -3.71 3.46
C LEU A 20 3.94 -4.62 2.27
N THR A 21 5.20 -5.02 2.10
CA THR A 21 5.63 -5.89 1.00
C THR A 21 5.37 -7.35 1.32
N LEU A 22 4.71 -8.05 0.39
CA LEU A 22 4.51 -9.49 0.48
C LEU A 22 5.63 -10.23 -0.28
N PRO A 23 5.96 -11.49 0.07
CA PRO A 23 6.89 -12.29 -0.73
C PRO A 23 6.54 -12.27 -2.22
N ASN A 24 7.54 -12.08 -3.08
CA ASN A 24 7.38 -11.97 -4.53
C ASN A 24 6.51 -10.79 -5.00
N TYR A 25 6.47 -9.69 -4.24
CA TYR A 25 5.81 -8.47 -4.67
C TYR A 25 6.39 -7.91 -5.98
N THR A 26 5.59 -7.11 -6.70
CA THR A 26 6.04 -6.44 -7.92
C THR A 26 6.87 -5.19 -7.59
N MET A 27 8.18 -5.25 -7.84
CA MET A 27 9.12 -4.13 -7.58
C MET A 27 8.67 -2.83 -8.24
N LEU A 28 8.25 -2.89 -9.50
CA LEU A 28 7.80 -1.70 -10.25
C LEU A 28 6.61 -1.01 -9.59
N ALA A 29 5.65 -1.79 -9.06
CA ALA A 29 4.47 -1.23 -8.41
C ALA A 29 4.86 -0.45 -7.14
N LEU A 30 5.77 -1.01 -6.33
CA LEU A 30 6.32 -0.34 -5.15
C LEU A 30 7.08 0.93 -5.54
N ALA A 31 8.04 0.81 -6.45
CA ALA A 31 8.91 1.91 -6.86
C ALA A 31 8.10 3.08 -7.44
N SER A 32 7.11 2.80 -8.30
CA SER A 32 6.26 3.83 -8.90
C SER A 32 5.45 4.60 -7.86
N ALA A 33 4.90 3.90 -6.86
CA ALA A 33 4.14 4.54 -5.79
C ALA A 33 5.03 5.45 -4.93
N ILE A 34 6.23 4.97 -4.55
CA ILE A 34 7.20 5.76 -3.77
C ILE A 34 7.67 6.97 -4.57
N ASP A 35 8.00 6.81 -5.86
CA ASP A 35 8.48 7.90 -6.68
C ASP A 35 7.42 8.98 -6.90
N ALA A 36 6.14 8.63 -6.97
CA ALA A 36 5.05 9.60 -7.01
C ALA A 36 5.03 10.47 -5.74
N LEU A 37 5.13 9.85 -4.55
CA LEU A 37 5.20 10.58 -3.27
C LEU A 37 6.46 11.46 -3.19
N ARG A 38 7.62 10.91 -3.56
CA ARG A 38 8.89 11.63 -3.60
C ARG A 38 8.84 12.82 -4.55
N MET A 39 8.25 12.64 -5.74
CA MET A 39 8.11 13.71 -6.73
C MET A 39 7.15 14.81 -6.24
N ALA A 40 6.04 14.44 -5.60
CA ALA A 40 5.12 15.40 -4.99
C ALA A 40 5.82 16.26 -3.93
N ASN A 41 6.65 15.65 -3.07
CA ASN A 41 7.48 16.40 -2.12
C ASN A 41 8.45 17.35 -2.83
N ARG A 42 9.15 16.85 -3.88
CA ARG A 42 10.12 17.65 -4.65
C ARG A 42 9.47 18.86 -5.34
N VAL A 43 8.36 18.67 -6.04
CA VAL A 43 7.67 19.72 -6.80
C VAL A 43 7.06 20.75 -5.85
N SER A 44 6.47 20.30 -4.73
CA SER A 44 5.90 21.20 -3.73
C SER A 44 6.94 21.92 -2.87
N LYS A 45 8.21 21.48 -2.89
CA LYS A 45 9.29 21.94 -2.01
C LYS A 45 8.92 21.80 -0.52
N ARG A 46 8.14 20.77 -0.19
CA ARG A 46 7.63 20.48 1.16
C ARG A 46 7.65 18.98 1.41
N ASP A 47 7.86 18.58 2.64
CA ASP A 47 7.74 17.18 3.06
C ASP A 47 6.27 16.85 3.32
N LEU A 48 5.46 16.72 2.26
CA LEU A 48 4.04 16.40 2.38
C LEU A 48 3.81 14.93 2.77
N TYR A 49 4.70 14.06 2.30
CA TYR A 49 4.60 12.61 2.46
C TYR A 49 5.88 12.04 3.07
N GLU A 50 5.72 11.06 3.93
CA GLU A 50 6.81 10.20 4.41
C GLU A 50 6.39 8.74 4.30
N TRP A 51 7.35 7.85 4.07
CA TRP A 51 7.05 6.44 3.84
C TRP A 51 8.01 5.50 4.54
N THR A 52 7.50 4.31 4.86
CA THR A 52 8.26 3.22 5.48
C THR A 52 7.96 1.93 4.74
N LEU A 53 9.00 1.13 4.46
CA LEU A 53 8.84 -0.23 3.99
C LEU A 53 8.69 -1.15 5.19
N ALA A 54 7.70 -2.03 5.14
CA ALA A 54 7.47 -3.00 6.19
C ALA A 54 7.23 -4.39 5.63
N THR A 55 7.64 -5.39 6.37
CA THR A 55 7.13 -6.76 6.25
C THR A 55 6.42 -7.11 7.55
N LEU A 56 5.77 -8.28 7.61
CA LEU A 56 5.04 -8.65 8.82
C LEU A 56 5.97 -8.79 10.03
N ASP A 57 7.18 -9.32 9.82
CA ASP A 57 8.20 -9.63 10.81
C ASP A 57 9.42 -8.68 10.78
N GLY A 58 9.56 -7.87 9.73
CA GLY A 58 10.65 -6.92 9.55
C GLY A 58 11.81 -7.43 8.71
N GLU A 59 11.79 -8.71 8.33
CA GLU A 59 12.79 -9.26 7.44
C GLU A 59 12.49 -8.87 5.98
N PRO A 60 13.43 -8.26 5.24
CA PRO A 60 13.22 -7.92 3.83
C PRO A 60 12.93 -9.17 2.99
N VAL A 61 11.85 -9.14 2.21
CA VAL A 61 11.50 -10.20 1.26
C VAL A 61 11.90 -9.81 -0.16
N PRO A 62 12.36 -10.75 -1.00
CA PRO A 62 12.63 -10.46 -2.41
C PRO A 62 11.35 -10.19 -3.17
N ALA A 63 11.40 -9.18 -4.04
CA ALA A 63 10.42 -8.98 -5.09
C ALA A 63 10.51 -10.12 -6.13
N SER A 64 9.53 -10.20 -7.03
CA SER A 64 9.48 -11.21 -8.09
C SER A 64 10.67 -11.19 -9.06
N ASN A 65 11.45 -10.11 -9.07
CA ASN A 65 12.69 -9.97 -9.86
C ASN A 65 13.97 -10.32 -9.06
N GLY A 66 13.83 -10.86 -7.85
CA GLY A 66 14.94 -11.30 -7.00
C GLY A 66 15.63 -10.18 -6.20
N LEU A 67 15.24 -8.92 -6.36
CA LEU A 67 15.78 -7.80 -5.59
C LEU A 67 14.96 -7.55 -4.31
N SER A 68 15.64 -7.15 -3.24
CA SER A 68 15.01 -6.71 -1.98
C SER A 68 15.29 -5.24 -1.73
N MET A 69 14.32 -4.52 -1.18
CA MET A 69 14.50 -3.13 -0.75
C MET A 69 14.77 -3.04 0.76
N SER A 70 15.65 -2.12 1.14
CA SER A 70 15.98 -1.81 2.53
C SER A 70 16.08 -0.28 2.72
N PRO A 71 15.88 0.23 3.95
CA PRO A 71 15.55 -0.49 5.17
C PRO A 71 14.10 -1.01 5.17
N THR A 72 13.88 -2.15 5.82
CA THR A 72 12.55 -2.73 6.09
C THR A 72 12.42 -2.92 7.60
N VAL A 73 11.23 -2.65 8.14
CA VAL A 73 10.92 -2.83 9.57
C VAL A 73 9.71 -3.74 9.76
N ALA A 74 9.53 -4.26 10.96
CA ALA A 74 8.32 -5.00 11.29
C ALA A 74 7.10 -4.08 11.24
N LEU A 75 5.95 -4.60 10.78
CA LEU A 75 4.73 -3.80 10.62
C LEU A 75 4.27 -3.13 11.93
N ASP A 76 4.52 -3.75 13.08
CA ASP A 76 4.21 -3.19 14.39
C ASP A 76 5.21 -2.11 14.86
N GLN A 77 6.41 -2.09 14.26
CA GLN A 77 7.46 -1.09 14.49
C GLN A 77 7.42 0.07 13.48
N ALA A 78 6.58 -0.01 12.44
CA ALA A 78 6.44 1.05 11.42
C ALA A 78 5.89 2.38 11.96
N GLY A 79 5.41 2.40 13.21
CA GLY A 79 4.85 3.59 13.86
C GLY A 79 3.45 3.98 13.36
N PRO A 80 2.97 5.19 13.68
CA PRO A 80 1.67 5.67 13.21
C PRO A 80 1.63 5.77 11.68
N ALA A 81 0.57 5.26 11.05
CA ALA A 81 0.37 5.33 9.61
C ALA A 81 -0.99 5.95 9.30
N ASN A 82 -1.03 6.85 8.32
CA ASN A 82 -2.30 7.32 7.77
C ASN A 82 -2.90 6.29 6.81
N ILE A 83 -2.03 5.61 6.06
CA ILE A 83 -2.41 4.57 5.11
C ILE A 83 -1.36 3.46 5.07
N VAL A 84 -1.83 2.21 4.95
CA VAL A 84 -0.99 1.04 4.70
C VAL A 84 -1.34 0.45 3.35
N PHE A 85 -0.39 0.40 2.42
CA PHE A 85 -0.51 -0.27 1.13
C PHE A 85 0.03 -1.69 1.22
N VAL A 86 -0.79 -2.68 0.93
CA VAL A 86 -0.35 -4.06 0.71
C VAL A 86 0.19 -4.18 -0.72
N VAL A 87 1.46 -4.51 -0.84
CA VAL A 87 2.13 -4.65 -2.14
C VAL A 87 2.25 -6.13 -2.46
N GLY A 88 1.39 -6.58 -3.38
CA GLY A 88 1.41 -7.95 -3.88
C GLY A 88 2.27 -8.11 -5.14
N GLY A 89 2.31 -9.33 -5.64
CA GLY A 89 2.91 -9.71 -6.91
C GLY A 89 2.50 -11.15 -7.26
N VAL A 90 3.45 -11.98 -7.66
CA VAL A 90 3.16 -13.36 -8.04
C VAL A 90 2.95 -14.25 -6.81
N GLN A 91 2.12 -15.29 -6.92
CA GLN A 91 1.83 -16.23 -5.83
C GLN A 91 1.23 -15.57 -4.58
N VAL A 92 0.42 -14.52 -4.74
CA VAL A 92 -0.17 -13.76 -3.63
C VAL A 92 -1.00 -14.61 -2.68
N GLU A 93 -1.64 -15.68 -3.17
CA GLU A 93 -2.41 -16.60 -2.35
C GLU A 93 -1.54 -17.26 -1.28
N LYS A 94 -0.33 -17.71 -1.64
CA LYS A 94 0.63 -18.31 -0.71
C LYS A 94 1.16 -17.29 0.29
N ALA A 95 1.34 -16.04 -0.15
CA ALA A 95 1.76 -14.94 0.71
C ALA A 95 0.65 -14.47 1.67
N THR A 96 -0.62 -14.82 1.41
CA THR A 96 -1.77 -14.38 2.19
C THR A 96 -2.04 -15.33 3.35
N THR A 97 -1.26 -15.18 4.42
CA THR A 97 -1.30 -16.05 5.60
C THR A 97 -2.31 -15.57 6.65
N ALA A 98 -2.74 -16.47 7.56
CA ALA A 98 -3.63 -16.10 8.65
C ALA A 98 -3.07 -14.95 9.55
N PRO A 99 -1.77 -14.92 9.91
CA PRO A 99 -1.17 -13.79 10.61
C PRO A 99 -1.28 -12.46 9.84
N LEU A 100 -1.06 -12.47 8.52
CA LEU A 100 -1.24 -11.28 7.68
C LEU A 100 -2.68 -10.78 7.74
N LEU A 101 -3.66 -11.68 7.54
CA LEU A 101 -5.08 -11.32 7.57
C LEU A 101 -5.49 -10.72 8.92
N ALA A 102 -4.99 -11.26 10.02
CA ALA A 102 -5.22 -10.72 11.36
C ALA A 102 -4.60 -9.32 11.53
N ALA A 103 -3.38 -9.10 11.02
CA ALA A 103 -2.73 -7.79 11.05
C ALA A 103 -3.50 -6.73 10.25
N LEU A 104 -3.99 -7.07 9.05
CA LEU A 104 -4.77 -6.17 8.22
C LEU A 104 -6.10 -5.79 8.88
N ARG A 105 -6.80 -6.76 9.49
CA ARG A 105 -8.03 -6.49 10.25
C ARG A 105 -7.79 -5.58 11.45
N ARG A 106 -6.66 -5.76 12.16
CA ARG A 106 -6.27 -4.88 13.27
C ARG A 106 -6.00 -3.45 12.82
N LEU A 107 -5.38 -3.26 11.65
CA LEU A 107 -5.19 -1.92 11.08
C LEU A 107 -6.52 -1.26 10.74
N ALA A 108 -7.46 -1.99 10.12
CA ALA A 108 -8.80 -1.48 9.84
C ALA A 108 -9.58 -1.09 11.10
N GLN A 109 -9.50 -1.90 12.16
CA GLN A 109 -10.11 -1.59 13.47
C GLN A 109 -9.55 -0.31 14.11
N ARG A 110 -8.30 0.04 13.79
CA ARG A 110 -7.65 1.29 14.20
C ARG A 110 -7.96 2.46 13.26
N HIS A 111 -8.87 2.29 12.30
CA HIS A 111 -9.25 3.29 11.31
C HIS A 111 -8.08 3.77 10.43
N VAL A 112 -7.06 2.92 10.26
CA VAL A 112 -5.99 3.18 9.29
C VAL A 112 -6.55 2.91 7.88
N SER A 113 -6.37 3.86 6.96
CA SER A 113 -6.76 3.63 5.57
C SER A 113 -5.96 2.46 4.99
N LEU A 114 -6.59 1.65 4.15
CA LEU A 114 -5.93 0.48 3.55
C LEU A 114 -5.91 0.62 2.04
N GLY A 115 -4.75 0.39 1.47
CA GLY A 115 -4.58 0.34 0.04
C GLY A 115 -3.94 -0.95 -0.42
N SER A 116 -3.97 -1.17 -1.73
CA SER A 116 -3.25 -2.27 -2.35
C SER A 116 -2.67 -1.90 -3.71
N LEU A 117 -1.52 -2.47 -4.00
CA LEU A 117 -0.85 -2.39 -5.29
C LEU A 117 -0.74 -3.79 -5.89
N CYS A 118 -0.92 -3.88 -7.20
CA CYS A 118 -0.86 -5.14 -7.95
C CYS A 118 -1.90 -6.14 -7.40
N THR A 119 -1.49 -7.37 -7.13
CA THR A 119 -2.34 -8.42 -6.58
C THR A 119 -2.59 -8.26 -5.07
N GLY A 120 -2.02 -7.25 -4.40
CA GLY A 120 -2.16 -7.04 -2.94
C GLY A 120 -3.62 -6.87 -2.49
N GLY A 121 -4.52 -6.49 -3.41
CA GLY A 121 -5.94 -6.40 -3.14
C GLY A 121 -6.57 -7.75 -2.81
N TYR A 122 -5.96 -8.86 -3.25
CA TYR A 122 -6.35 -10.22 -2.87
C TYR A 122 -6.30 -10.40 -1.34
N ALA A 123 -5.21 -9.96 -0.69
CA ALA A 123 -5.09 -10.08 0.76
C ALA A 123 -6.14 -9.24 1.51
N LEU A 124 -6.48 -8.06 0.99
CA LEU A 124 -7.56 -7.23 1.54
C LEU A 124 -8.94 -7.87 1.33
N ALA A 125 -9.21 -8.43 0.15
CA ALA A 125 -10.45 -9.16 -0.16
C ALA A 125 -10.61 -10.39 0.73
N LYS A 126 -9.55 -11.21 0.85
CA LYS A 126 -9.50 -12.39 1.72
C LYS A 126 -9.67 -12.05 3.20
N ALA A 127 -9.26 -10.86 3.61
CA ALA A 127 -9.49 -10.36 4.96
C ALA A 127 -10.95 -9.91 5.21
N GLY A 128 -11.79 -9.81 4.17
CA GLY A 128 -13.14 -9.23 4.20
C GLY A 128 -13.14 -7.70 4.19
N LEU A 129 -11.99 -7.08 3.90
CA LEU A 129 -11.81 -5.63 4.03
C LEU A 129 -12.20 -4.85 2.78
N LEU A 130 -12.53 -5.55 1.69
CA LEU A 130 -13.07 -4.97 0.45
C LEU A 130 -14.57 -5.30 0.24
N ASP A 131 -15.22 -5.96 1.20
CA ASP A 131 -16.64 -6.25 1.13
C ASP A 131 -17.46 -4.96 0.99
N LYS A 132 -18.27 -4.86 -0.06
CA LYS A 132 -19.07 -3.69 -0.41
C LYS A 132 -18.24 -2.43 -0.71
N TYR A 133 -16.96 -2.59 -1.01
CA TYR A 133 -16.12 -1.52 -1.56
C TYR A 133 -15.96 -1.68 -3.05
N ARG A 134 -15.89 -0.54 -3.75
CA ARG A 134 -15.41 -0.50 -5.11
C ARG A 134 -13.89 -0.68 -5.11
N ALA A 135 -13.41 -1.73 -5.77
CA ALA A 135 -11.99 -2.08 -5.76
C ALA A 135 -11.50 -2.59 -7.12
N VAL A 136 -10.19 -2.57 -7.29
CA VAL A 136 -9.48 -3.20 -8.41
C VAL A 136 -8.42 -4.14 -7.85
N ILE A 137 -8.19 -5.25 -8.54
CA ILE A 137 -7.10 -6.21 -8.26
C ILE A 137 -6.49 -6.55 -9.61
N HIS A 138 -5.16 -6.76 -9.67
CA HIS A 138 -4.49 -7.12 -10.92
C HIS A 138 -5.14 -8.33 -11.62
N TRP A 139 -5.09 -8.32 -12.96
CA TRP A 139 -6.07 -8.94 -13.85
C TRP A 139 -5.90 -10.44 -14.11
N GLU A 140 -4.84 -11.09 -13.61
CA GLU A 140 -4.44 -12.45 -14.01
C GLU A 140 -5.56 -13.50 -13.88
N ASN A 141 -6.58 -13.30 -13.04
CA ASN A 141 -7.82 -14.10 -13.09
C ASN A 141 -9.05 -13.37 -12.50
N MET A 142 -9.51 -12.30 -13.15
CA MET A 142 -10.66 -11.50 -12.65
C MET A 142 -11.95 -12.31 -12.48
N THR A 143 -12.18 -13.34 -13.31
CA THR A 143 -13.35 -14.21 -13.19
C THR A 143 -13.33 -14.99 -11.88
N ALA A 144 -12.22 -15.68 -11.57
CA ALA A 144 -12.10 -16.40 -10.30
C ALA A 144 -12.17 -15.47 -9.09
N LEU A 145 -11.59 -14.26 -9.18
CA LEU A 145 -11.67 -13.27 -8.10
C LEU A 145 -13.11 -12.82 -7.83
N ARG A 146 -13.93 -12.64 -8.88
CA ARG A 146 -15.34 -12.28 -8.75
C ARG A 146 -16.17 -13.40 -8.12
N GLU A 147 -15.85 -14.66 -8.45
CA GLU A 147 -16.50 -15.83 -7.86
C GLU A 147 -16.09 -16.02 -6.39
N GLU A 148 -14.81 -15.85 -6.06
CA GLU A 148 -14.29 -16.02 -4.70
C GLU A 148 -14.74 -14.87 -3.77
N PHE A 149 -14.83 -13.65 -4.29
CA PHE A 149 -15.16 -12.45 -3.52
C PHE A 149 -16.41 -11.72 -4.05
N PRO A 150 -17.60 -12.35 -4.01
CA PRO A 150 -18.81 -11.83 -4.65
C PRO A 150 -19.36 -10.54 -4.00
N ARG A 151 -18.87 -10.19 -2.81
CA ARG A 151 -19.24 -8.95 -2.11
C ARG A 151 -18.39 -7.75 -2.52
N VAL A 152 -17.28 -7.96 -3.23
CA VAL A 152 -16.43 -6.87 -3.72
C VAL A 152 -17.03 -6.31 -5.00
N ILE A 153 -17.13 -4.99 -5.10
CA ILE A 153 -17.64 -4.31 -6.29
C ILE A 153 -16.43 -4.07 -7.22
N PHE A 154 -16.09 -5.06 -8.04
CA PHE A 154 -14.95 -4.96 -8.94
C PHE A 154 -15.17 -3.89 -10.02
N SER A 155 -14.17 -3.02 -10.18
CA SER A 155 -14.12 -1.98 -11.20
C SER A 155 -13.20 -2.38 -12.34
N ASP A 156 -13.53 -2.02 -13.57
CA ASP A 156 -12.67 -2.25 -14.76
C ASP A 156 -11.67 -1.08 -15.00
N GLN A 157 -11.51 -0.19 -14.02
CA GLN A 157 -10.55 0.91 -14.04
C GLN A 157 -9.16 0.46 -13.56
N LEU A 158 -8.12 1.26 -13.82
CA LEU A 158 -6.76 0.99 -13.34
C LEU A 158 -6.60 1.16 -11.82
N PHE A 159 -7.40 2.03 -11.21
CA PHE A 159 -7.44 2.25 -9.77
C PHE A 159 -8.86 2.58 -9.31
N ALA A 160 -9.13 2.31 -8.04
CA ALA A 160 -10.35 2.70 -7.37
C ALA A 160 -10.03 3.27 -5.99
N ILE A 161 -10.58 4.45 -5.71
CA ILE A 161 -10.63 5.05 -4.39
C ILE A 161 -12.09 5.04 -3.96
N ASP A 162 -12.37 4.38 -2.85
CA ASP A 162 -13.69 4.30 -2.22
C ASP A 162 -13.52 4.42 -0.70
N ARG A 163 -13.89 5.59 -0.17
CA ARG A 163 -13.75 5.95 1.26
C ARG A 163 -12.31 5.76 1.75
N ASP A 164 -12.07 4.78 2.61
CA ASP A 164 -10.78 4.44 3.23
C ASP A 164 -10.09 3.24 2.55
N ARG A 165 -10.49 2.91 1.31
CA ARG A 165 -9.87 1.89 0.45
C ARG A 165 -9.29 2.47 -0.83
N TYR A 166 -8.01 2.16 -1.07
CA TYR A 166 -7.21 2.70 -2.18
C TYR A 166 -6.56 1.56 -2.96
N THR A 167 -7.19 1.11 -4.04
CA THR A 167 -6.72 -0.05 -4.79
C THR A 167 -6.22 0.36 -6.17
N CYS A 168 -5.12 -0.25 -6.61
CA CYS A 168 -4.53 -0.02 -7.92
C CYS A 168 -4.06 -1.36 -8.50
N THR A 169 -4.32 -1.61 -9.78
CA THR A 169 -3.90 -2.84 -10.48
C THR A 169 -2.38 -2.99 -10.59
N GLY A 170 -1.61 -1.97 -10.18
CA GLY A 170 -0.16 -1.92 -10.31
C GLY A 170 0.30 -1.14 -11.54
N GLY A 171 1.62 -0.97 -11.69
CA GLY A 171 2.21 -0.35 -12.87
C GLY A 171 2.01 -1.21 -14.12
N ILE A 172 1.78 -0.55 -15.25
CA ILE A 172 1.76 -1.16 -16.59
C ILE A 172 3.19 -1.01 -17.12
N ALA A 173 3.97 -2.08 -17.13
CA ALA A 173 5.19 -2.17 -17.94
C ALA A 173 5.26 -3.54 -18.58
#